data_AF-A0A9D8YRX9-F1
#
_entry.id   AF-A0A9D8YRX9-F1
#
_cell.length_a   1.000
_cell.length_b   1.000
_cell.length_c   1.000
_cell.angle_alpha   90.00
_cell.angle_beta   90.00
_cell.angle_gamma   90.00
#
_symmetry.space_group_name_H-M   'P 1'
#
loop_
_entity.id
_entity.type
_entity.pdbx_description
1 polymer ?
#
loop_
_entity_poly.entity_id
_entity_poly.type
_entity_poly.pdbx_seq_one_letter_code
_entity_poly.pdbx_strand_id
1 'polypeptide(L)' 'MAYDEHLASRLRHVVGDAPEISERKMFGGLCLMERGHMLVGIVGSDLMVRVGPASTRRASRKNTRDPWISREGP' A
#
# COMPACT_ATOMS: atom_id res chain seq x y z
N MET A 1 -17.20 3.93 -3.41
CA MET A 1 -16.04 3.39 -4.17
C MET A 1 -15.60 2.13 -3.46
N ALA A 2 -15.52 1.01 -4.19
CA ALA A 2 -15.35 -0.33 -3.64
C ALA A 2 -13.86 -0.71 -3.64
N TYR A 3 -13.21 -0.54 -2.50
CA TYR A 3 -12.04 -1.36 -2.18
C TYR A 3 -12.54 -2.60 -1.45
N ASP A 4 -11.77 -3.68 -1.50
CA ASP A 4 -12.10 -4.91 -0.80
C ASP A 4 -11.99 -4.71 0.72
N GLU A 5 -13.13 -4.74 1.42
CA GLU A 5 -13.19 -4.60 2.87
C GLU A 5 -12.55 -5.78 3.61
N HIS A 6 -12.58 -6.98 3.04
CA HIS A 6 -11.88 -8.14 3.62
C HIS A 6 -10.37 -7.92 3.54
N LEU A 7 -9.87 -7.37 2.42
CA LEU A 7 -8.46 -7.04 2.27
C LEU A 7 -8.06 -5.91 3.24
N ALA A 8 -8.92 -4.91 3.43
CA ALA A 8 -8.71 -3.85 4.43
C ALA A 8 -8.67 -4.41 5.86
N SER A 9 -9.58 -5.30 6.22
CA SER A 9 -9.59 -5.96 7.53
C SER A 9 -8.31 -6.78 7.78
N ARG A 10 -7.84 -7.51 6.77
CA ARG A 10 -6.56 -8.23 6.85
C ARG A 10 -5.37 -7.28 7.04
N LEU A 11 -5.36 -6.14 6.34
CA LEU A 11 -4.31 -5.14 6.52
C LEU A 11 -4.31 -4.56 7.93
N ARG A 12 -5.48 -4.21 8.48
CA ARG A 12 -5.61 -3.75 9.87
C ARG A 12 -5.10 -4.81 10.85
N HIS A 13 -5.41 -6.08 10.62
CA HIS A 13 -4.92 -7.16 11.48
C HIS A 13 -3.40 -7.35 11.40
N VAL A 14 -2.79 -7.22 10.21
CA VAL A 14 -1.34 -7.37 10.03
C VAL A 14 -0.56 -6.18 10.57
N VAL A 15 -1.04 -4.96 10.31
CA VAL A 15 -0.38 -3.72 10.70
C VAL A 15 -0.61 -3.41 12.19
N GLY A 16 -1.73 -3.87 12.73
CA GLY A 16 -2.14 -3.63 14.11
C GLY A 16 -2.64 -2.21 14.35
N ASP A 17 -3.08 -1.94 15.59
CA ASP A 17 -3.50 -0.61 16.07
C ASP A 17 -2.31 0.29 16.41
N ALA A 18 -1.33 0.39 15.50
CA ALA A 18 -0.22 1.30 15.70
C ALA A 18 -0.71 2.76 15.52
N PRO A 19 -0.53 3.65 16.51
CA PRO A 19 -1.04 5.03 16.46
C PRO A 19 -0.41 5.87 15.35
N GLU A 20 0.67 5.37 14.76
CA GLU A 20 1.43 6.03 13.70
C GLU A 20 0.88 5.71 12.32
N ILE A 21 -0.05 4.75 12.24
CA ILE A 21 -0.71 4.30 11.02
C ILE A 21 -2.05 5.02 10.90
N SER A 22 -2.26 5.68 9.76
CA SER A 22 -3.49 6.36 9.41
C SER A 22 -4.04 5.84 8.11
N GLU A 23 -5.36 5.66 8.04
CA GLU A 23 -6.06 5.25 6.83
C GLU A 23 -6.52 6.46 6.04
N ARG A 24 -6.20 6.50 4.74
CA ARG A 24 -6.66 7.54 3.81
C ARG A 24 -7.28 6.89 2.58
N LYS A 25 -8.49 7.33 2.24
CA LYS A 25 -9.16 6.94 1.00
C LYS A 25 -8.61 7.79 -0.14
N MET A 26 -7.75 7.22 -0.98
CA MET A 26 -7.04 7.90 -2.06
C MET A 26 -6.86 6.95 -3.25
N PHE A 27 -6.65 7.49 -4.45
CA PHE A 27 -6.43 6.71 -5.68
C PHE A 27 -7.52 5.69 -6.01
N GLY A 28 -8.77 5.97 -5.62
CA GLY A 28 -9.90 5.05 -5.84
C GLY A 28 -9.95 3.84 -4.90
N GLY A 29 -9.15 3.82 -3.83
CA GLY A 29 -9.19 2.77 -2.81
C GLY A 29 -8.73 3.23 -1.42
N LEU A 30 -8.06 2.35 -0.68
CA LEU A 30 -7.67 2.58 0.72
C LEU A 30 -6.14 2.52 0.86
N CYS A 31 -5.53 3.59 1.35
CA CYS A 31 -4.09 3.64 1.63
C CYS A 31 -3.83 3.75 3.13
N LEU A 32 -2.95 2.91 3.65
CA LEU A 32 -2.39 3.02 4.99
C LEU A 32 -1.08 3.82 4.93
N MET A 33 -1.00 4.81 5.82
CA MET A 33 0.06 5.80 5.88
C MET A 33 0.72 5.71 7.25
N GLU A 34 2.03 5.46 7.30
CA GLU A 34 2.84 5.49 8.51
C GLU A 34 3.57 6.83 8.61
N ARG A 35 3.32 7.63 9.66
CA ARG A 35 3.98 8.94 9.87
C ARG A 35 3.97 9.86 8.63
N GLY A 36 2.90 9.82 7.83
CA GLY A 36 2.79 10.62 6.60
C GLY A 36 3.39 9.97 5.34
N HIS A 37 3.96 8.78 5.44
CA HIS A 37 4.48 7.99 4.33
C HIS A 37 3.54 6.84 3.98
N MET A 38 3.28 6.61 2.70
CA MET A 38 2.48 5.46 2.27
C MET A 38 3.21 4.15 2.58
N LEU A 39 2.60 3.26 3.37
CA LEU A 39 3.11 1.93 3.69
C LEU A 39 2.55 0.88 2.71
N VAL A 40 1.23 0.85 2.58
CA VAL A 40 0.50 -0.10 1.74
C VAL A 40 -0.84 0.48 1.35
N GLY A 41 -1.35 0.15 0.17
CA GLY A 41 -2.67 0.57 -0.28
C GLY A 41 -3.35 -0.47 -1.14
N ILE A 42 -4.67 -0.40 -1.17
CA ILE A 42 -5.57 -1.19 -2.00
C ILE A 42 -6.10 -0.25 -3.07
N VAL A 43 -5.96 -0.61 -4.33
CA VAL A 43 -6.56 0.11 -5.46
C VAL A 43 -7.28 -0.90 -6.35
N GLY A 44 -8.61 -0.82 -6.38
CA GLY A 44 -9.44 -1.86 -7.01
C GLY A 44 -9.19 -3.22 -6.35
N SER A 45 -8.75 -4.19 -7.15
CA SER A 45 -8.36 -5.55 -6.72
C SER A 45 -6.86 -5.71 -6.44
N ASP A 46 -6.08 -4.64 -6.56
CA ASP A 46 -4.62 -4.68 -6.50
C ASP A 46 -4.10 -4.15 -5.15
N LEU A 47 -3.00 -4.75 -4.68
CA LEU A 47 -2.29 -4.31 -3.49
C LEU A 47 -1.00 -3.61 -3.91
N MET A 48 -0.87 -2.35 -3.52
CA MET A 48 0.37 -1.57 -3.63
C MET A 48 1.09 -1.59 -2.29
N VAL A 49 2.33 -2.04 -2.26
CA VAL A 49 3.16 -2.06 -1.05
C VAL A 49 4.39 -1.22 -1.30
N ARG A 50 4.72 -0.32 -0.37
CA ARG A 50 5.98 0.40 -0.42
C ARG A 50 7.10 -0.56 -0.06
N VAL A 51 7.89 -0.92 -1.07
CA VAL A 51 9.11 -1.71 -0.88
C VAL A 51 10.31 -0.79 -1.04
N GLY A 52 11.20 -0.79 -0.05
CA GLY A 52 12.48 -0.09 -0.17
C GLY A 52 13.28 -0.62 -1.36
N PRO A 53 14.25 0.16 -1.89
CA PRO A 53 15.01 -0.20 -3.09
C PRO A 53 15.74 -1.55 -2.99
N ALA A 54 16.14 -1.96 -1.78
CA ALA A 54 16.74 -3.28 -1.53
C ALA A 54 15.73 -4.44 -1.67
N SER A 55 14.45 -4.18 -1.39
CA SER A 55 13.37 -5.17 -1.39
C SER A 55 12.63 -5.26 -2.72
N THR A 56 12.76 -4.26 -3.60
CA THR A 56 12.16 -4.25 -4.95
C THR A 56 12.50 -5.51 -5.76
N ARG A 57 13.75 -5.98 -5.69
CA ARG A 57 14.22 -7.20 -6.39
C ARG A 57 13.61 -8.50 -5.84
N ARG A 58 13.19 -8.53 -4.57
CA ARG A 58 12.52 -9.67 -3.95
C ARG A 58 11.01 -9.64 -4.21
N ALA A 59 10.43 -8.44 -4.20
CA ALA A 59 9.00 -8.21 -4.42
C ALA A 59 8.57 -8.38 -5.89
N SER A 60 9.50 -8.41 -6.85
CA SER A 60 9.21 -8.63 -8.27
C SER A 60 8.91 -10.09 -8.65
N ARG A 61 8.85 -11.02 -7.69
CA ARG A 61 8.60 -12.44 -7.97
C ARG A 61 7.10 -12.75 -8.02
N LYS A 62 6.64 -12.97 -9.26
CA LYS A 62 5.30 -13.38 -9.74
C LYS A 62 4.15 -12.44 -9.34
N ASN A 63 3.45 -11.93 -10.37
CA ASN A 63 2.23 -11.13 -10.32
C ASN A 63 2.36 -9.69 -9.79
N THR A 64 3.58 -9.14 -9.79
CA THR A 64 3.83 -7.73 -9.48
C THR A 64 3.73 -6.92 -10.77
N ARG A 65 2.87 -5.89 -10.80
CA ARG A 65 2.90 -4.88 -11.88
C ARG A 65 4.17 -4.04 -11.77
N ASP A 66 4.48 -3.28 -12.82
CA ASP A 66 5.61 -2.37 -12.82
C ASP A 66 5.63 -1.51 -11.55
N PRO A 67 6.79 -1.34 -10.90
CA PRO A 67 6.88 -0.62 -9.64
C PRO A 67 6.36 0.80 -9.84
N TRP A 68 5.38 1.18 -9.01
CA TRP A 68 4.93 2.56 -8.94
C TRP A 68 6.02 3.39 -8.27
N ILE A 69 6.93 3.90 -9.09
CA ILE A 69 7.98 4.81 -8.66
C ILE A 69 7.32 6.19 -8.68
N SER A 70 7.11 6.79 -7.50
CA SER A 70 6.93 8.23 -7.40
C SER A 70 8.17 8.87 -7.99
N ARG A 71 8.14 9.16 -9.29
CA ARG A 71 9.04 10.14 -9.89
C ARG A 71 8.55 11.46 -9.31
N GLU A 72 9.12 11.85 -8.18
CA GLU A 72 9.09 13.26 -7.83
C GLU A 72 9.84 13.96 -8.97
N GLY A 73 9.06 14.53 -9.89
CA GLY A 73 9.54 15.48 -10.88
C GLY A 73 9.99 16.76 -10.16
N PRO A 74 10.78 17.58 -10.86
CA PRO A 74 11.83 18.46 -10.30
C PRO A 74 11.40 19.36 -9.14
#